data_AF-A0A351MII6-F1
#
_entry.id   AF-A0A351MII6-F1
#
_cell.length_a   1.000
_cell.length_b   1.000
_cell.length_c   1.000
_cell.angle_alpha   90.00
_cell.angle_beta   90.00
_cell.angle_gamma   90.00
#
_symmetry.space_group_name_H-M   'P 1'
#
loop_
_entity.id
_entity.type
_entity.pdbx_description
1 polymer ?
#
loop_
_entity_poly.entity_id
_entity_poly.type
_entity_poly.pdbx_seq_one_letter_code
_entity_poly.pdbx_strand_id
1 'polypeptide(L)'
;LPTGAFQHLDVSFDGQQILFAYCETQTIPVNREQHLERVFSLWSVAPDGRGLRRLTSGPFDDFSPRWLPGGGVVFVSTRRGGYHRCGQGPCRVYTLTLLDAPGAEPRTISWHETQEWDPAVLNDGRLAYTRWDYVDRDAVFYQQLWGARPDGSNVAILYGNHTRNPTGLWEARAVPGSTRIMGTAAAHHAMTAGSVVLFDARAGYDGLEPLERLTPDVPFPESESAVDNGAGGAWGPTSPPAGPLPAAAQRWPGSTYKSPYPLSERLFIASFSYDPLIGEPNRNPPNQYGLYLVDAAGRRELLYRDPNLSSLWAMPIAPRPTPPALPSQLQPTLAAADEGTYFMQDVHRAWPPLPANTPIRALRILQVLPKTTPHANQPYVGLANASPGKQVLGTVPVEADGSAYFRAPARLPLAFQALDAEGRAVQTMRSITYLQPGEQVGCVGCHEQRTEAAPARQ
;
A
#
# COMPACT_ATOMS: atom_id res chain seq x y z
N LEU A 1 -25.50 -14.33 -8.82
CA LEU A 1 -25.10 -13.09 -9.53
C LEU A 1 -25.09 -13.37 -11.02
N PRO A 2 -25.33 -12.37 -11.89
CA PRO A 2 -25.12 -12.53 -13.33
C PRO A 2 -23.65 -12.81 -13.66
N THR A 3 -23.35 -13.10 -14.93
CA THR A 3 -21.96 -13.27 -15.39
C THR A 3 -21.15 -12.01 -15.09
N GLY A 4 -19.96 -12.19 -14.53
CA GLY A 4 -19.10 -11.07 -14.18
C GLY A 4 -17.76 -11.49 -13.61
N ALA A 5 -16.97 -10.49 -13.22
CA ALA A 5 -15.67 -10.66 -12.60
C ALA A 5 -15.76 -10.49 -11.09
N PHE A 6 -15.01 -11.30 -10.36
CA PHE A 6 -14.89 -11.27 -8.91
C PHE A 6 -13.42 -11.14 -8.55
N GLN A 7 -13.12 -10.42 -7.48
CA GLN A 7 -11.76 -10.33 -6.96
C GLN A 7 -11.73 -10.04 -5.47
N HIS A 8 -10.57 -10.34 -4.86
CA HIS A 8 -10.21 -10.01 -3.48
C HIS A 8 -11.29 -10.30 -2.46
N LEU A 9 -11.23 -11.50 -1.89
CA LEU A 9 -12.18 -11.97 -0.90
C LEU A 9 -11.64 -11.86 0.52
N ASP A 10 -12.57 -11.77 1.47
CA ASP A 10 -12.33 -11.76 2.91
C ASP A 10 -13.44 -12.51 3.64
N VAL A 11 -13.10 -13.16 4.75
CA VAL A 11 -14.07 -13.88 5.58
C VAL A 11 -14.19 -13.16 6.93
N SER A 12 -15.43 -12.97 7.38
CA SER A 12 -15.74 -12.37 8.68
C SER A 12 -15.08 -13.16 9.82
N PHE A 13 -14.82 -12.50 10.94
CA PHE A 13 -14.10 -13.14 12.05
C PHE A 13 -14.82 -14.37 12.63
N ASP A 14 -16.14 -14.45 12.52
CA ASP A 14 -16.96 -15.59 12.92
C ASP A 14 -17.08 -16.70 11.84
N GLY A 15 -16.50 -16.48 10.65
CA GLY A 15 -16.59 -17.41 9.52
C GLY A 15 -17.94 -17.45 8.81
N GLN A 16 -18.89 -16.57 9.16
CA GLN A 16 -20.28 -16.66 8.68
C GLN A 16 -20.61 -15.77 7.48
N GLN A 17 -19.70 -14.89 7.05
CA GLN A 17 -19.89 -14.00 5.91
C GLN A 17 -18.63 -13.94 5.05
N ILE A 18 -18.83 -14.05 3.74
CA ILE A 18 -17.82 -13.84 2.71
C ILE A 18 -18.05 -12.46 2.09
N LEU A 19 -16.99 -11.66 2.03
CA LEU A 19 -16.95 -10.32 1.47
C LEU A 19 -16.10 -10.34 0.21
N PHE A 20 -16.54 -9.69 -0.86
CA PHE A 20 -15.83 -9.69 -2.15
C PHE A 20 -16.21 -8.49 -3.01
N ALA A 21 -15.35 -8.16 -3.98
CA ALA A 21 -15.66 -7.19 -5.03
C ALA A 21 -16.22 -7.91 -6.26
N TYR A 22 -17.26 -7.33 -6.87
CA TYR A 22 -17.89 -7.87 -8.08
C TYR A 22 -18.24 -6.78 -9.08
N CYS A 23 -17.94 -7.05 -10.36
CA CYS A 23 -18.35 -6.26 -11.50
C CYS A 23 -19.09 -7.17 -12.48
N GLU A 24 -20.35 -6.84 -12.76
CA GLU A 24 -21.10 -7.51 -13.82
C GLU A 24 -20.43 -7.22 -15.18
N THR A 25 -20.16 -8.27 -15.94
CA THR A 25 -19.59 -8.14 -17.28
C THR A 25 -19.83 -9.40 -18.08
N GLN A 26 -20.41 -9.24 -19.27
CA GLN A 26 -20.73 -10.37 -20.15
C GLN A 26 -19.52 -10.85 -20.96
N THR A 27 -18.56 -9.96 -21.22
CA THR A 27 -17.37 -10.23 -22.03
C THR A 27 -16.16 -9.52 -21.44
N ILE A 28 -14.99 -10.15 -21.56
CA ILE A 28 -13.72 -9.52 -21.18
C ILE A 28 -13.47 -8.35 -22.16
N PRO A 29 -13.42 -7.09 -21.67
CA PRO A 29 -13.16 -5.97 -22.54
C PRO A 29 -11.73 -6.05 -23.09
N VAL A 30 -11.55 -5.76 -24.37
CA VAL A 30 -10.21 -5.66 -24.98
C VAL A 30 -9.47 -4.43 -24.44
N ASN A 31 -10.20 -3.33 -24.21
CA ASN A 31 -9.69 -2.11 -23.60
C ASN A 31 -10.65 -1.63 -22.51
N ARG A 32 -10.15 -1.48 -21.28
CA ARG A 32 -10.91 -0.96 -20.13
C ARG A 32 -11.39 0.47 -20.34
N GLU A 33 -10.65 1.29 -21.07
CA GLU A 33 -10.95 2.72 -21.29
C GLU A 33 -12.27 2.95 -22.04
N GLN A 34 -12.72 1.94 -22.80
CA GLN A 34 -14.00 1.96 -23.50
C GLN A 34 -15.19 1.63 -22.59
N HIS A 35 -14.91 1.18 -21.36
CA HIS A 35 -15.89 0.63 -20.43
C HIS A 35 -15.71 1.18 -19.01
N LEU A 36 -15.44 2.48 -18.87
CA LEU A 36 -15.21 3.13 -17.57
C LEU A 36 -16.45 3.14 -16.66
N GLU A 37 -17.63 2.83 -17.21
CA GLU A 37 -18.88 2.60 -16.46
C GLU A 37 -18.88 1.25 -15.72
N ARG A 38 -18.06 0.29 -16.15
CA ARG A 38 -17.95 -1.02 -15.52
C ARG A 38 -17.03 -0.92 -14.31
N VAL A 39 -17.65 -0.78 -13.15
CA VAL A 39 -16.98 -0.65 -11.86
C VAL A 39 -17.36 -1.79 -10.93
N PHE A 40 -16.43 -2.17 -10.08
CA PHE A 40 -16.69 -3.14 -9.03
C PHE A 40 -17.40 -2.47 -7.87
N SER A 41 -18.32 -3.23 -7.30
CA SER A 41 -18.98 -2.90 -6.05
C SER A 41 -18.72 -4.01 -5.04
N LEU A 42 -18.85 -3.69 -3.76
CA LEU A 42 -18.66 -4.66 -2.69
C LEU A 42 -19.95 -5.42 -2.41
N TRP A 43 -19.81 -6.71 -2.13
CA TRP A 43 -20.90 -7.63 -1.83
C TRP A 43 -20.53 -8.53 -0.67
N SER A 44 -21.56 -8.99 0.03
CA SER A 44 -21.45 -10.00 1.10
C SER A 44 -22.42 -11.15 0.86
N VAL A 45 -22.06 -12.35 1.30
CA VAL A 45 -22.89 -13.56 1.21
C VAL A 45 -22.51 -14.54 2.32
N ALA A 46 -23.45 -15.37 2.77
CA ALA A 46 -23.12 -16.49 3.65
C ALA A 46 -22.34 -17.59 2.90
N PRO A 47 -21.53 -18.43 3.57
CA PRO A 47 -20.81 -19.54 2.96
C PRO A 47 -21.69 -20.54 2.18
N ASP A 48 -22.96 -20.66 2.54
CA ASP A 48 -23.95 -21.52 1.85
C ASP A 48 -24.56 -20.84 0.60
N GLY A 49 -24.14 -19.62 0.27
CA GLY A 49 -24.61 -18.85 -0.87
C GLY A 49 -25.89 -18.04 -0.62
N ARG A 50 -26.50 -18.13 0.56
CA ARG A 50 -27.71 -17.35 0.91
C ARG A 50 -27.36 -15.96 1.41
N GLY A 51 -28.37 -15.09 1.45
CA GLY A 51 -28.23 -13.75 2.04
C GLY A 51 -27.32 -12.80 1.25
N LEU A 52 -27.18 -13.02 -0.06
CA LEU A 52 -26.39 -12.15 -0.93
C LEU A 52 -26.86 -10.68 -0.84
N ARG A 53 -25.96 -9.78 -0.48
CA ARG A 53 -26.24 -8.36 -0.28
C ARG A 53 -25.16 -7.49 -0.91
N ARG A 54 -25.58 -6.49 -1.69
CA ARG A 54 -24.72 -5.40 -2.17
C ARG A 54 -24.44 -4.41 -1.03
N LEU A 55 -23.19 -4.01 -0.86
CA LEU A 55 -22.73 -3.10 0.21
C LEU A 55 -22.38 -1.70 -0.32
N THR A 56 -21.90 -1.59 -1.55
CA THR A 56 -21.60 -0.29 -2.18
C THR A 56 -22.24 -0.14 -3.54
N SER A 57 -22.48 1.10 -3.96
CA SER A 57 -23.02 1.45 -5.28
C SER A 57 -22.49 2.81 -5.72
N GLY A 58 -22.65 3.11 -7.01
CA GLY A 58 -22.25 4.38 -7.61
C GLY A 58 -21.23 4.20 -8.74
N PRO A 59 -20.68 5.31 -9.25
CA PRO A 59 -19.74 5.32 -10.38
C PRO A 59 -18.28 5.09 -9.94
N PHE A 60 -18.07 4.69 -8.68
CA PHE A 60 -16.76 4.45 -8.10
C PHE A 60 -16.44 2.97 -8.17
N ASP A 61 -15.15 2.71 -8.28
CA ASP A 61 -14.61 1.37 -8.36
C ASP A 61 -14.07 0.98 -6.99
N ASP A 62 -14.72 0.00 -6.35
CA ASP A 62 -14.51 -0.39 -4.97
C ASP A 62 -13.95 -1.82 -4.89
N PHE A 63 -12.76 -1.99 -4.30
CA PHE A 63 -11.97 -3.22 -4.33
C PHE A 63 -11.27 -3.57 -3.02
N SER A 64 -10.73 -4.79 -2.97
CA SER A 64 -9.90 -5.33 -1.89
C SER A 64 -10.48 -5.08 -0.49
N PRO A 65 -11.74 -5.47 -0.25
CA PRO A 65 -12.42 -5.19 1.00
C PRO A 65 -11.88 -6.06 2.15
N ARG A 66 -11.92 -5.53 3.37
CA ARG A 66 -11.57 -6.22 4.61
C ARG A 66 -12.56 -5.90 5.71
N TRP A 67 -12.96 -6.90 6.47
CA TRP A 67 -13.75 -6.72 7.68
C TRP A 67 -12.92 -6.07 8.77
N LEU A 68 -13.48 -5.04 9.41
CA LEU A 68 -12.93 -4.39 10.60
C LEU A 68 -13.50 -5.00 11.88
N PRO A 69 -12.75 -4.94 13.00
CA PRO A 69 -13.29 -5.27 14.31
C PRO A 69 -14.44 -4.31 14.62
N GLY A 70 -15.67 -4.82 14.69
CA GLY A 70 -16.90 -4.02 14.85
C GLY A 70 -17.89 -4.10 13.68
N GLY A 71 -17.54 -4.79 12.58
CA GLY A 71 -18.46 -5.06 11.47
C GLY A 71 -18.47 -4.01 10.35
N GLY A 72 -17.65 -2.97 10.45
CA GLY A 72 -17.34 -2.09 9.33
C GLY A 72 -16.44 -2.75 8.29
N VAL A 73 -16.26 -2.09 7.15
CA VAL A 73 -15.43 -2.56 6.03
C VAL A 73 -14.48 -1.47 5.59
N VAL A 74 -13.19 -1.79 5.52
CA VAL A 74 -12.19 -0.95 4.83
C VAL A 74 -11.89 -1.54 3.45
N PHE A 75 -11.68 -0.69 2.46
CA PHE A 75 -11.45 -1.08 1.07
C PHE A 75 -10.74 0.04 0.32
N VAL A 76 -10.33 -0.20 -0.92
CA VAL A 76 -9.77 0.85 -1.78
C VAL A 76 -10.80 1.31 -2.81
N SER A 77 -10.87 2.62 -3.05
CA SER A 77 -11.87 3.21 -3.95
C SER A 77 -11.30 4.33 -4.80
N THR A 78 -11.86 4.54 -5.98
CA THR A 78 -11.59 5.71 -6.83
C THR A 78 -12.31 6.99 -6.39
N ARG A 79 -13.07 6.93 -5.29
CA ARG A 79 -13.91 8.04 -4.78
C ARG A 79 -13.16 9.31 -4.40
N ARG A 80 -11.88 9.20 -4.00
CA ARG A 80 -11.01 10.36 -3.75
C ARG A 80 -10.70 11.15 -5.03
N GLY A 81 -10.85 10.52 -6.19
CA GLY A 81 -10.64 11.10 -7.51
C GLY A 81 -9.17 11.10 -7.94
N GLY A 82 -8.84 11.92 -8.94
CA GLY A 82 -7.48 12.08 -9.45
C GLY A 82 -6.90 10.90 -10.23
N TYR A 83 -5.70 11.13 -10.77
CA TYR A 83 -5.03 10.21 -11.67
C TYR A 83 -3.60 9.91 -11.21
N HIS A 84 -3.16 8.71 -11.56
CA HIS A 84 -1.82 8.25 -11.28
C HIS A 84 -0.77 9.01 -12.11
N ARG A 85 0.48 9.05 -11.65
CA ARG A 85 1.53 9.90 -12.25
C ARG A 85 2.42 9.21 -13.29
N CYS A 86 2.43 7.88 -13.34
CA CYS A 86 3.13 7.14 -14.38
C CYS A 86 2.15 6.65 -15.48
N GLY A 87 2.72 6.27 -16.63
CA GLY A 87 1.99 5.59 -17.71
C GLY A 87 1.10 6.46 -18.59
N GLN A 88 0.52 5.79 -19.60
CA GLN A 88 -0.53 6.34 -20.46
C GLN A 88 -1.88 5.93 -19.85
N GLY A 89 -2.49 6.83 -19.07
CA GLY A 89 -3.78 6.57 -18.42
C GLY A 89 -4.97 6.58 -19.40
N PRO A 90 -6.23 6.57 -18.88
CA PRO A 90 -6.62 6.98 -17.53
C PRO A 90 -6.40 5.91 -16.44
N CYS A 91 -5.35 6.10 -15.64
CA CYS A 91 -5.14 5.35 -14.41
C CYS A 91 -5.74 6.12 -13.23
N ARG A 92 -7.00 5.87 -12.89
CA ARG A 92 -7.63 6.45 -11.69
C ARG A 92 -6.90 5.99 -10.44
N VAL A 93 -6.89 6.85 -9.41
CA VAL A 93 -6.23 6.53 -8.16
C VAL A 93 -7.17 5.87 -7.16
N TYR A 94 -6.69 4.81 -6.53
CA TYR A 94 -7.34 4.07 -5.46
C TYR A 94 -6.73 4.47 -4.13
N THR A 95 -7.58 4.83 -3.17
CA THR A 95 -7.18 5.17 -1.80
C THR A 95 -8.10 4.49 -0.79
N LEU A 96 -7.63 4.36 0.45
CA LEU A 96 -8.43 3.78 1.53
C LEU A 96 -9.76 4.52 1.73
N THR A 97 -10.82 3.73 1.86
CA THR A 97 -12.21 4.15 2.08
C THR A 97 -12.82 3.26 3.16
N LEU A 98 -13.66 3.86 3.99
CA LEU A 98 -14.37 3.18 5.07
C LEU A 98 -15.87 3.15 4.80
N LEU A 99 -16.46 1.98 5.02
CA LEU A 99 -17.89 1.78 5.22
C LEU A 99 -18.11 1.41 6.68
N ASP A 100 -18.60 2.36 7.50
CA ASP A 100 -18.74 2.17 8.95
C ASP A 100 -19.71 1.02 9.30
N ALA A 101 -20.80 0.87 8.54
CA ALA A 101 -21.76 -0.22 8.68
C ALA A 101 -22.52 -0.46 7.36
N PRO A 102 -23.12 -1.65 7.16
CA PRO A 102 -23.93 -1.92 5.98
C PRO A 102 -25.09 -0.91 5.81
N GLY A 103 -25.09 -0.15 4.72
CA GLY A 103 -26.09 0.88 4.42
C GLY A 103 -25.67 2.30 4.82
N ALA A 104 -24.53 2.48 5.49
CA ALA A 104 -23.90 3.79 5.62
C ALA A 104 -23.29 4.23 4.29
N GLU A 105 -23.07 5.54 4.13
CA GLU A 105 -22.34 6.07 2.98
C GLU A 105 -20.83 5.83 3.15
N PRO A 106 -20.14 5.26 2.16
CA PRO A 106 -18.70 5.11 2.24
C PRO A 106 -17.98 6.46 2.21
N ARG A 107 -16.98 6.62 3.08
CA ARG A 107 -16.18 7.84 3.21
C ARG A 107 -14.69 7.57 2.95
N THR A 108 -14.06 8.47 2.20
CA THR A 108 -12.61 8.46 2.00
C THR A 108 -11.90 8.67 3.34
N ILE A 109 -10.89 7.85 3.62
CA ILE A 109 -10.06 7.95 4.84
C ILE A 109 -8.57 8.13 4.54
N SER A 110 -8.19 8.16 3.27
CA SER A 110 -6.83 8.47 2.83
C SER A 110 -6.87 9.55 1.75
N TRP A 111 -5.99 10.54 1.90
CA TRP A 111 -5.80 11.62 0.92
C TRP A 111 -4.43 11.51 0.26
N HIS A 112 -3.91 10.28 0.12
CA HIS A 112 -2.72 10.07 -0.68
C HIS A 112 -2.99 10.43 -2.15
N GLU A 113 -1.98 10.97 -2.82
CA GLU A 113 -2.13 11.55 -4.15
C GLU A 113 -2.06 10.48 -5.26
N THR A 114 -1.29 9.40 -5.04
CA THR A 114 -1.16 8.19 -5.89
C THR A 114 -1.80 6.94 -5.24
N GLN A 115 -1.46 5.74 -5.74
CA GLN A 115 -2.13 4.48 -5.42
C GLN A 115 -1.86 3.95 -4.01
N GLU A 116 -2.90 3.36 -3.44
CA GLU A 116 -2.85 2.47 -2.29
C GLU A 116 -3.55 1.15 -2.62
N TRP A 117 -3.01 0.03 -2.15
CA TRP A 117 -3.44 -1.31 -2.52
C TRP A 117 -3.46 -2.27 -1.34
N ASP A 118 -4.27 -3.32 -1.50
CA ASP A 118 -4.29 -4.52 -0.66
C ASP A 118 -4.31 -4.25 0.85
N PRO A 119 -5.31 -3.52 1.36
CA PRO A 119 -5.43 -3.34 2.80
C PRO A 119 -5.61 -4.67 3.51
N ALA A 120 -5.09 -4.73 4.73
CA ALA A 120 -5.25 -5.83 5.66
C ALA A 120 -5.40 -5.29 7.09
N VAL A 121 -6.16 -6.02 7.91
CA VAL A 121 -6.29 -5.73 9.34
C VAL A 121 -5.25 -6.52 10.10
N LEU A 122 -4.43 -5.82 10.88
CA LEU A 122 -3.39 -6.40 11.72
C LEU A 122 -3.95 -6.95 13.03
N ASN A 123 -3.20 -7.83 13.67
CA ASN A 123 -3.59 -8.44 14.95
C ASN A 123 -3.75 -7.43 16.09
N ASP A 124 -3.17 -6.24 15.97
CA ASP A 124 -3.29 -5.12 16.91
C ASP A 124 -4.43 -4.14 16.54
N GLY A 125 -5.24 -4.46 15.53
CA GLY A 125 -6.37 -3.65 15.09
C GLY A 125 -6.00 -2.51 14.14
N ARG A 126 -4.70 -2.27 13.86
CA ARG A 126 -4.28 -1.31 12.82
C ARG A 126 -4.50 -1.88 11.43
N LEU A 127 -4.40 -1.01 10.44
CA LEU A 127 -4.36 -1.38 9.03
C LEU A 127 -2.90 -1.48 8.57
N ALA A 128 -2.66 -2.38 7.62
CA ALA A 128 -1.49 -2.39 6.76
C ALA A 128 -1.94 -2.36 5.29
N TYR A 129 -1.21 -1.67 4.43
CA TYR A 129 -1.53 -1.54 3.00
C TYR A 129 -0.28 -1.14 2.23
N THR A 130 -0.27 -1.42 0.93
CA THR A 130 0.78 -0.98 0.03
C THR A 130 0.48 0.44 -0.41
N ARG A 131 1.48 1.33 -0.43
CA ARG A 131 1.35 2.68 -1.00
C ARG A 131 2.49 2.94 -1.96
N TRP A 132 2.18 3.56 -3.09
CA TRP A 132 3.15 4.01 -4.07
C TRP A 132 3.59 5.43 -3.73
N ASP A 133 4.85 5.66 -3.36
CA ASP A 133 5.31 7.00 -2.98
C ASP A 133 6.26 7.62 -4.00
N TYR A 134 5.69 8.43 -4.91
CA TYR A 134 6.42 9.04 -6.02
C TYR A 134 6.81 10.50 -5.76
N VAL A 135 6.49 11.03 -4.58
CA VAL A 135 6.64 12.46 -4.30
C VAL A 135 8.12 12.80 -4.21
N ASP A 136 8.62 13.38 -5.30
CA ASP A 136 10.05 13.65 -5.54
C ASP A 136 10.93 12.40 -5.42
N ARG A 137 10.40 11.21 -5.75
CA ARG A 137 11.13 9.94 -5.67
C ARG A 137 11.16 9.22 -7.02
N ASP A 138 11.97 8.16 -7.06
CA ASP A 138 11.96 7.22 -8.17
C ASP A 138 10.57 6.59 -8.27
N ALA A 139 10.00 6.52 -9.49
CA ALA A 139 8.64 6.02 -9.70
C ALA A 139 8.59 4.49 -9.77
N VAL A 140 9.73 3.81 -9.81
CA VAL A 140 9.81 2.35 -9.89
C VAL A 140 9.94 1.73 -8.51
N PHE A 141 10.75 2.31 -7.64
CA PHE A 141 10.94 1.84 -6.27
C PHE A 141 9.93 2.53 -5.33
N TYR A 142 9.73 2.00 -4.12
CA TYR A 142 8.88 2.59 -3.07
C TYR A 142 7.36 2.32 -3.17
N GLN A 143 6.96 1.14 -3.67
CA GLN A 143 5.60 0.58 -3.45
C GLN A 143 5.61 -0.30 -2.20
N GLN A 144 5.70 0.33 -1.03
CA GLN A 144 6.06 -0.36 0.21
C GLN A 144 4.94 -0.33 1.24
N LEU A 145 5.18 -0.91 2.41
CA LEU A 145 4.14 -1.16 3.40
C LEU A 145 3.94 0.05 4.31
N TRP A 146 2.69 0.51 4.38
CA TRP A 146 2.23 1.57 5.26
C TRP A 146 1.16 1.06 6.19
N GLY A 147 0.91 1.81 7.26
CA GLY A 147 -0.10 1.52 8.24
C GLY A 147 -0.89 2.76 8.63
N ALA A 148 -2.06 2.52 9.19
CA ALA A 148 -2.98 3.54 9.70
C ALA A 148 -3.89 2.93 10.77
N ARG A 149 -4.59 3.78 11.53
CA ARG A 149 -5.75 3.35 12.32
C ARG A 149 -6.94 3.10 11.39
N PRO A 150 -7.95 2.31 11.79
CA PRO A 150 -9.14 2.03 10.97
C PRO A 150 -9.92 3.27 10.52
N ASP A 151 -9.85 4.37 11.27
CA ASP A 151 -10.47 5.65 10.90
C ASP A 151 -9.63 6.48 9.91
N GLY A 152 -8.44 5.99 9.54
CA GLY A 152 -7.48 6.61 8.63
C GLY A 152 -6.53 7.60 9.27
N SER A 153 -6.52 7.72 10.61
CA SER A 153 -5.54 8.53 11.34
C SER A 153 -4.24 7.76 11.62
N ASN A 154 -3.22 8.48 12.07
CA ASN A 154 -1.88 7.99 12.42
C ASN A 154 -1.23 7.20 11.27
N VAL A 155 -1.23 7.80 10.08
CA VAL A 155 -0.59 7.23 8.91
C VAL A 155 0.92 7.19 9.09
N ALA A 156 1.50 6.02 8.87
CA ALA A 156 2.88 5.75 9.17
C ALA A 156 3.44 4.72 8.20
N ILE A 157 4.70 4.87 7.80
CA ILE A 157 5.39 3.79 7.11
C ILE A 157 5.61 2.63 8.08
N LEU A 158 5.37 1.40 7.60
CA LEU A 158 5.73 0.18 8.30
C LEU A 158 7.07 -0.35 7.79
N TYR A 159 7.30 -0.28 6.47
CA TYR A 159 8.53 -0.74 5.85
C TYR A 159 8.80 -0.02 4.52
N GLY A 160 10.08 0.13 4.16
CA GLY A 160 10.58 0.46 2.82
C GLY A 160 10.62 1.94 2.48
N ASN A 161 10.96 2.82 3.42
CA ASN A 161 11.08 4.26 3.11
C ASN A 161 12.26 4.56 2.18
N HIS A 162 13.34 3.80 2.30
CA HIS A 162 14.59 3.91 1.56
C HIS A 162 15.04 2.57 0.95
N THR A 163 14.21 1.52 1.05
CA THR A 163 14.49 0.22 0.45
C THR A 163 14.21 0.19 -1.05
N ARG A 164 15.22 -0.25 -1.83
CA ARG A 164 15.08 -0.54 -3.28
C ARG A 164 14.90 -2.02 -3.62
N ASN A 165 15.23 -2.92 -2.70
CA ASN A 165 15.11 -4.37 -2.89
C ASN A 165 14.35 -4.99 -1.71
N PRO A 166 13.16 -5.58 -1.90
CA PRO A 166 12.43 -5.70 -3.18
C PRO A 166 11.88 -4.35 -3.67
N THR A 167 11.46 -4.31 -4.94
CA THR A 167 10.82 -3.13 -5.56
C THR A 167 9.59 -2.67 -4.78
N GLY A 168 8.73 -3.63 -4.40
CA GLY A 168 7.59 -3.38 -3.51
C GLY A 168 7.16 -4.60 -2.71
N LEU A 169 6.35 -4.34 -1.68
CA LEU A 169 5.67 -5.34 -0.87
C LEU A 169 4.16 -5.24 -1.08
N TRP A 170 3.51 -6.38 -1.31
CA TRP A 170 2.11 -6.45 -1.73
C TRP A 170 1.34 -7.50 -0.94
N GLU A 171 0.01 -7.42 -0.96
CA GLU A 171 -0.90 -8.44 -0.38
C GLU A 171 -0.54 -8.85 1.06
N ALA A 172 -0.13 -7.88 1.86
CA ALA A 172 0.26 -8.09 3.25
C ALA A 172 -0.89 -8.67 4.09
N ARG A 173 -0.57 -9.54 5.04
CA ARG A 173 -1.50 -10.12 6.00
C ARG A 173 -0.82 -10.33 7.36
N ALA A 174 -1.57 -10.09 8.44
CA ALA A 174 -1.11 -10.50 9.76
C ALA A 174 -1.02 -12.02 9.87
N VAL A 175 0.03 -12.48 10.52
CA VAL A 175 0.22 -13.91 10.79
C VAL A 175 -0.49 -14.26 12.10
N PRO A 176 -1.35 -15.29 12.16
CA PRO A 176 -2.05 -15.66 13.38
C PRO A 176 -1.09 -15.88 14.56
N GLY A 177 -1.40 -15.27 15.72
CA GLY A 177 -0.59 -15.41 16.94
C GLY A 177 0.79 -14.73 16.90
N SER A 178 1.07 -13.90 15.90
CA SER A 178 2.36 -13.22 15.73
C SER A 178 2.18 -11.71 15.54
N THR A 179 3.24 -10.94 15.84
CA THR A 179 3.33 -9.52 15.48
C THR A 179 3.89 -9.30 14.08
N ARG A 180 4.29 -10.36 13.39
CA ARG A 180 4.89 -10.32 12.05
C ARG A 180 3.83 -10.32 10.96
N ILE A 181 4.21 -9.79 9.80
CA ILE A 181 3.34 -9.61 8.65
C ILE A 181 3.89 -10.42 7.49
N MET A 182 3.08 -11.27 6.88
CA MET A 182 3.43 -12.01 5.67
C MET A 182 2.97 -11.23 4.44
N GLY A 183 3.76 -11.20 3.38
CA GLY A 183 3.39 -10.53 2.13
C GLY A 183 4.20 -11.03 0.93
N THR A 184 3.95 -10.44 -0.23
CA THR A 184 4.62 -10.76 -1.49
C THR A 184 5.62 -9.66 -1.84
N ALA A 185 6.91 -9.99 -1.89
CA ALA A 185 7.95 -9.17 -2.49
C ALA A 185 7.88 -9.29 -4.02
N ALA A 186 7.36 -8.25 -4.68
CA ALA A 186 6.89 -8.32 -6.07
C ALA A 186 7.43 -7.18 -6.95
N ALA A 187 7.34 -7.38 -8.26
CA ALA A 187 7.65 -6.35 -9.27
C ALA A 187 6.69 -5.17 -9.20
N HIS A 188 7.13 -4.02 -9.73
CA HIS A 188 6.29 -2.87 -10.01
C HIS A 188 5.59 -3.00 -11.37
N HIS A 189 6.33 -3.40 -12.41
CA HIS A 189 5.84 -3.45 -13.80
C HIS A 189 5.32 -4.84 -14.22
N ALA A 190 4.68 -5.57 -13.31
CA ALA A 190 4.07 -6.86 -13.60
C ALA A 190 2.89 -7.12 -12.65
N MET A 191 2.26 -8.29 -12.77
CA MET A 191 1.36 -8.75 -11.72
C MET A 191 2.08 -8.73 -10.37
N THR A 192 1.35 -8.43 -9.29
CA THR A 192 1.85 -8.44 -7.91
C THR A 192 2.15 -9.87 -7.45
N ALA A 193 3.21 -10.43 -8.01
CA ALA A 193 3.70 -11.79 -7.84
C ALA A 193 5.23 -11.78 -7.71
N GLY A 194 5.76 -12.67 -6.88
CA GLY A 194 7.18 -12.74 -6.57
C GLY A 194 7.44 -13.70 -5.42
N SER A 195 8.33 -13.33 -4.51
CA SER A 195 8.65 -14.17 -3.34
C SER A 195 7.72 -13.88 -2.17
N VAL A 196 7.41 -14.90 -1.36
CA VAL A 196 6.74 -14.68 -0.07
C VAL A 196 7.78 -14.34 0.98
N VAL A 197 7.51 -13.27 1.73
CA VAL A 197 8.38 -12.76 2.80
C VAL A 197 7.59 -12.60 4.11
N LEU A 198 8.32 -12.67 5.21
CA LEU A 198 7.85 -12.35 6.55
C LEU A 198 8.58 -11.09 7.03
N PHE A 199 7.81 -10.08 7.46
CA PHE A 199 8.29 -8.80 7.92
C PHE A 199 8.16 -8.67 9.44
N ASP A 200 9.23 -8.22 10.10
CA ASP A 200 9.26 -7.91 11.53
C ASP A 200 9.63 -6.44 11.77
N ALA A 201 8.62 -5.62 12.08
CA ALA A 201 8.79 -4.18 12.30
C ALA A 201 9.74 -3.82 13.47
N ARG A 202 10.07 -4.79 14.33
CA ARG A 202 11.00 -4.59 15.45
C ARG A 202 12.46 -4.68 15.01
N ALA A 203 12.75 -5.37 13.92
CA ALA A 203 14.09 -5.49 13.36
C ALA A 203 14.47 -4.27 12.50
N GLY A 204 13.51 -3.43 12.15
CA GLY A 204 13.73 -2.23 11.35
C GLY A 204 12.58 -1.98 10.37
N TYR A 205 12.70 -0.91 9.61
CA TYR A 205 11.71 -0.49 8.61
C TYR A 205 12.34 -0.23 7.24
N ASP A 206 13.63 -0.54 7.06
CA ASP A 206 14.35 -0.36 5.79
C ASP A 206 15.39 -1.48 5.59
N GLY A 207 15.83 -1.68 4.35
CA GLY A 207 16.77 -2.72 3.96
C GLY A 207 16.19 -4.14 4.02
N LEU A 208 17.06 -5.14 3.86
CA LEU A 208 16.66 -6.55 3.90
C LEU A 208 16.61 -7.14 5.31
N GLU A 209 17.21 -6.47 6.30
CA GLU A 209 17.28 -6.95 7.69
C GLU A 209 15.91 -7.30 8.31
N PRO A 210 14.85 -6.48 8.16
CA PRO A 210 13.56 -6.82 8.74
C PRO A 210 12.74 -7.82 7.90
N LEU A 211 13.29 -8.32 6.78
CA LEU A 211 12.65 -9.29 5.89
C LEU A 211 13.28 -10.67 5.98
N GLU A 212 12.46 -11.66 6.30
CA GLU A 212 12.79 -13.07 6.14
C GLU A 212 12.13 -13.60 4.85
N ARG A 213 12.92 -14.04 3.88
CA ARG A 213 12.40 -14.67 2.65
C ARG A 213 12.00 -16.12 2.92
N LEU A 214 10.70 -16.42 2.85
CA LEU A 214 10.16 -17.76 3.10
C LEU A 214 10.22 -18.68 1.87
N THR A 215 10.32 -18.09 0.67
CA THR A 215 10.44 -18.82 -0.60
C THR A 215 11.74 -18.44 -1.33
N PRO A 216 12.91 -18.89 -0.82
CA PRO A 216 14.21 -18.49 -1.35
C PRO A 216 14.54 -19.05 -2.73
N ASP A 217 13.72 -19.96 -3.23
CA ASP A 217 13.80 -20.52 -4.57
C ASP A 217 13.38 -19.53 -5.67
N VAL A 218 12.64 -18.47 -5.30
CA VAL A 218 12.22 -17.39 -6.19
C VAL A 218 13.06 -16.12 -5.87
N PRO A 219 13.67 -15.47 -6.87
CA PRO A 219 14.30 -14.16 -6.69
C PRO A 219 13.24 -13.05 -6.52
N PHE A 220 13.62 -11.88 -6.02
CA PHE A 220 12.73 -10.72 -6.06
C PHE A 220 12.62 -10.19 -7.50
N PRO A 221 11.42 -10.23 -8.13
CA PRO A 221 11.27 -9.77 -9.51
C PRO A 221 11.60 -8.28 -9.64
N GLU A 222 12.14 -7.89 -10.79
CA GLU A 222 12.57 -6.54 -11.17
C GLU A 222 13.76 -5.96 -10.39
N SER A 223 14.00 -6.42 -9.17
CA SER A 223 15.09 -5.96 -8.29
C SER A 223 16.25 -6.96 -8.19
N GLU A 224 16.00 -8.26 -8.38
CA GLU A 224 17.03 -9.31 -8.45
C GLU A 224 16.99 -10.09 -9.77
N SER A 225 15.82 -10.17 -10.43
CA SER A 225 15.66 -10.86 -11.71
C SER A 225 14.88 -10.04 -12.71
N ALA A 226 15.28 -10.10 -13.97
CA ALA A 226 14.52 -9.50 -15.07
C ALA A 226 13.15 -10.17 -15.22
N VAL A 227 12.16 -9.37 -15.62
CA VAL A 227 10.79 -9.73 -15.94
C VAL A 227 10.58 -9.38 -17.41
N ASP A 228 10.33 -10.39 -18.23
CA ASP A 228 10.13 -10.22 -19.67
C ASP A 228 8.92 -9.32 -19.94
N ASN A 229 9.09 -8.30 -20.78
CA ASN A 229 7.99 -7.44 -21.19
C ASN A 229 7.26 -7.95 -22.44
N GLY A 230 7.69 -9.08 -23.01
CA GLY A 230 7.12 -9.76 -24.17
C GLY A 230 7.24 -8.99 -25.49
N ALA A 231 8.00 -7.87 -25.51
CA ALA A 231 8.24 -7.02 -26.67
C ALA A 231 9.72 -6.98 -27.07
N GLY A 232 10.50 -8.00 -26.70
CA GLY A 232 11.94 -8.07 -26.94
C GLY A 232 12.78 -7.29 -25.93
N GLY A 233 12.20 -6.89 -24.79
CA GLY A 233 12.88 -6.25 -23.68
C GLY A 233 12.48 -6.85 -22.33
N ALA A 234 13.00 -6.28 -21.24
CA ALA A 234 12.66 -6.71 -19.89
C ALA A 234 12.66 -5.53 -18.92
N TRP A 235 11.78 -5.60 -17.92
CA TRP A 235 11.90 -4.80 -16.69
C TRP A 235 12.84 -5.53 -15.75
N GLY A 236 13.83 -4.86 -15.19
CA GLY A 236 14.85 -5.59 -14.44
C GLY A 236 15.79 -4.69 -13.69
N PRO A 237 16.69 -5.29 -12.92
CA PRO A 237 17.56 -4.51 -12.07
C PRO A 237 18.48 -3.66 -12.94
N THR A 238 18.73 -2.43 -12.51
CA THR A 238 19.66 -1.51 -13.18
C THR A 238 21.11 -1.97 -13.11
N SER A 239 21.39 -3.03 -12.33
CA SER A 239 22.67 -3.72 -12.25
C SER A 239 22.43 -5.22 -12.13
N PRO A 240 23.29 -6.07 -12.71
CA PRO A 240 23.13 -7.52 -12.64
C PRO A 240 23.11 -8.01 -11.17
N PRO A 241 22.33 -9.06 -10.85
CA PRO A 241 22.29 -9.61 -9.50
C PRO A 241 23.70 -10.01 -9.03
N ALA A 242 23.97 -9.82 -7.73
CA ALA A 242 25.29 -10.01 -7.12
C ALA A 242 25.81 -11.46 -7.13
N GLY A 243 25.05 -12.41 -7.69
CA GLY A 243 25.41 -13.83 -7.73
C GLY A 243 24.49 -14.66 -8.64
N PRO A 244 24.80 -15.96 -8.80
CA PRO A 244 23.98 -16.86 -9.61
C PRO A 244 22.59 -17.03 -9.01
N LEU A 245 21.58 -17.19 -9.88
CA LEU A 245 20.21 -17.49 -9.46
C LEU A 245 20.16 -18.82 -8.68
N PRO A 246 19.22 -18.99 -7.73
CA PRO A 246 18.96 -20.26 -7.08
C PRO A 246 18.73 -21.39 -8.10
N ALA A 247 19.16 -22.62 -7.81
CA ALA A 247 19.02 -23.75 -8.72
C ALA A 247 17.57 -23.98 -9.19
N ALA A 248 16.60 -23.73 -8.31
CA ALA A 248 15.18 -23.79 -8.65
C ALA A 248 14.78 -22.72 -9.68
N ALA A 249 15.26 -21.47 -9.52
CA ALA A 249 15.03 -20.39 -10.48
C ALA A 249 15.73 -20.61 -11.83
N GLN A 250 16.83 -21.37 -11.86
CA GLN A 250 17.44 -21.82 -13.13
C GLN A 250 16.58 -22.88 -13.82
N ARG A 251 15.98 -23.79 -13.04
CA ARG A 251 15.09 -24.85 -13.56
C ARG A 251 13.75 -24.29 -14.03
N TRP A 252 13.21 -23.31 -13.32
CA TRP A 252 11.91 -22.66 -13.59
C TRP A 252 12.07 -21.13 -13.61
N PRO A 253 12.69 -20.56 -14.66
CA PRO A 253 12.94 -19.13 -14.74
C PRO A 253 11.64 -18.32 -14.72
N GLY A 254 11.60 -17.30 -13.87
CA GLY A 254 10.44 -16.42 -13.73
C GLY A 254 9.25 -17.03 -13.00
N SER A 255 9.38 -18.22 -12.42
CA SER A 255 8.35 -18.78 -11.52
C SER A 255 8.12 -17.86 -10.31
N THR A 256 6.87 -17.77 -9.86
CA THR A 256 6.48 -16.78 -8.83
C THR A 256 5.33 -17.26 -7.95
N TYR A 257 5.29 -16.70 -6.74
CA TYR A 257 4.19 -16.83 -5.79
C TYR A 257 3.30 -15.59 -5.79
N LYS A 258 2.05 -15.75 -5.37
CA LYS A 258 1.07 -14.69 -5.22
C LYS A 258 0.09 -14.98 -4.07
N SER A 259 -0.49 -13.93 -3.50
CA SER A 259 -1.62 -13.98 -2.57
C SER A 259 -1.44 -14.98 -1.41
N PRO A 260 -0.36 -14.84 -0.60
CA PRO A 260 -0.14 -15.72 0.53
C PRO A 260 -1.24 -15.55 1.58
N TYR A 261 -1.65 -16.65 2.20
CA TYR A 261 -2.53 -16.72 3.35
C TYR A 261 -1.81 -17.45 4.50
N PRO A 262 -1.39 -16.75 5.57
CA PRO A 262 -0.64 -17.35 6.66
C PRO A 262 -1.50 -18.28 7.51
N LEU A 263 -1.04 -19.51 7.73
CA LEU A 263 -1.56 -20.42 8.78
C LEU A 263 -0.70 -20.32 10.04
N SER A 264 0.60 -20.07 9.87
CA SER A 264 1.59 -19.71 10.89
C SER A 264 2.72 -18.90 10.22
N GLU A 265 3.77 -18.56 10.97
CA GLU A 265 4.97 -17.93 10.38
C GLU A 265 5.70 -18.85 9.38
N ARG A 266 5.46 -20.17 9.45
CA ARG A 266 6.23 -21.18 8.72
C ARG A 266 5.42 -22.00 7.73
N LEU A 267 4.09 -21.87 7.75
CA LEU A 267 3.16 -22.62 6.90
C LEU A 267 2.06 -21.68 6.41
N PHE A 268 1.81 -21.69 5.11
CA PHE A 268 0.85 -20.79 4.47
C PHE A 268 0.29 -21.41 3.19
N ILE A 269 -0.85 -20.90 2.74
CA ILE A 269 -1.37 -21.21 1.40
C ILE A 269 -0.92 -20.10 0.47
N ALA A 270 -0.44 -20.41 -0.72
CA ALA A 270 -0.11 -19.41 -1.72
C ALA A 270 -0.50 -19.88 -3.12
N SER A 271 -0.75 -18.93 -3.99
CA SER A 271 -0.85 -19.17 -5.42
C SER A 271 0.55 -19.26 -6.00
N PHE A 272 0.81 -20.24 -6.87
CA PHE A 272 2.13 -20.43 -7.47
C PHE A 272 2.03 -20.81 -8.95
N SER A 273 3.01 -20.33 -9.72
CA SER A 273 3.17 -20.59 -11.15
C SER A 273 4.61 -21.03 -11.46
N TYR A 274 4.73 -22.09 -12.26
CA TYR A 274 6.01 -22.48 -12.89
C TYR A 274 6.28 -21.68 -14.18
N ASP A 275 5.23 -21.11 -14.79
CA ASP A 275 5.35 -20.27 -15.98
C ASP A 275 5.97 -18.92 -15.61
N PRO A 276 6.78 -18.32 -16.50
CA PRO A 276 7.44 -17.05 -16.25
C PRO A 276 6.43 -15.93 -16.02
N LEU A 277 6.71 -15.09 -15.03
CA LEU A 277 6.02 -13.81 -14.84
C LEU A 277 6.25 -12.91 -16.05
N ILE A 278 5.15 -12.43 -16.64
CA ILE A 278 5.16 -11.50 -17.75
C ILE A 278 4.88 -10.09 -17.22
N GLY A 279 5.73 -9.15 -17.62
CA GLY A 279 5.64 -7.74 -17.31
C GLY A 279 4.84 -6.94 -18.32
N GLU A 280 4.51 -5.71 -17.93
CA GLU A 280 3.77 -4.76 -18.76
C GLU A 280 4.49 -4.47 -20.08
N PRO A 281 3.76 -4.21 -21.18
CA PRO A 281 2.29 -4.08 -21.26
C PRO A 281 1.55 -5.40 -21.50
N ASN A 282 2.25 -6.53 -21.51
CA ASN A 282 1.65 -7.82 -21.85
C ASN A 282 0.91 -8.44 -20.67
N ARG A 283 -0.08 -9.29 -20.98
CA ARG A 283 -0.88 -10.01 -19.99
C ARG A 283 -0.32 -11.40 -19.73
N ASN A 284 -0.42 -11.84 -18.49
CA ASN A 284 -0.13 -13.22 -18.13
C ASN A 284 -1.24 -14.17 -18.60
N PRO A 285 -0.96 -15.49 -18.76
CA PRO A 285 -1.98 -16.48 -19.12
C PRO A 285 -3.13 -16.53 -18.10
N PRO A 286 -4.38 -16.75 -18.53
CA PRO A 286 -5.55 -16.72 -17.65
C PRO A 286 -5.52 -17.82 -16.58
N ASN A 287 -4.85 -18.94 -16.84
CA ASN A 287 -4.76 -20.13 -15.98
C ASN A 287 -3.36 -20.34 -15.34
N GLN A 288 -2.58 -19.26 -15.22
CA GLN A 288 -1.17 -19.33 -14.79
C GLN A 288 -0.99 -19.95 -13.39
N TYR A 289 -1.83 -19.60 -12.42
CA TYR A 289 -1.62 -19.97 -11.01
C TYR A 289 -2.48 -21.14 -10.52
N GLY A 290 -1.90 -22.00 -9.68
CA GLY A 290 -2.61 -22.97 -8.82
C GLY A 290 -2.44 -22.64 -7.34
N LEU A 291 -3.29 -23.20 -6.47
CA LEU A 291 -3.19 -23.09 -5.01
C LEU A 291 -2.31 -24.20 -4.43
N TYR A 292 -1.39 -23.82 -3.57
CA TYR A 292 -0.46 -24.73 -2.92
C TYR A 292 -0.42 -24.48 -1.41
N LEU A 293 -0.24 -25.54 -0.64
CA LEU A 293 0.25 -25.46 0.74
C LEU A 293 1.77 -25.33 0.68
N VAL A 294 2.33 -24.35 1.37
CA VAL A 294 3.74 -23.96 1.28
C VAL A 294 4.33 -23.83 2.67
N ASP A 295 5.56 -24.31 2.83
CA ASP A 295 6.34 -24.07 4.04
C ASP A 295 7.50 -23.08 3.84
N ALA A 296 8.12 -22.66 4.95
CA ALA A 296 9.25 -21.73 4.94
C ALA A 296 10.56 -22.29 4.33
N ALA A 297 10.55 -23.53 3.82
CA ALA A 297 11.64 -24.10 3.03
C ALA A 297 11.34 -24.07 1.52
N GLY A 298 10.22 -23.45 1.11
CA GLY A 298 9.77 -23.41 -0.28
C GLY A 298 9.22 -24.74 -0.82
N ARG A 299 8.99 -25.73 0.06
CA ARG A 299 8.31 -26.97 -0.33
C ARG A 299 6.83 -26.66 -0.53
N ARG A 300 6.26 -27.24 -1.57
CA ARG A 300 4.89 -26.96 -2.03
C ARG A 300 4.15 -28.27 -2.26
N GLU A 301 2.91 -28.32 -1.80
CA GLU A 301 1.95 -29.38 -2.13
C GLU A 301 0.75 -28.76 -2.86
N LEU A 302 0.40 -29.31 -4.03
CA LEU A 302 -0.71 -28.81 -4.83
C LEU A 302 -2.03 -29.11 -4.13
N LEU A 303 -2.81 -28.07 -3.82
CA LEU A 303 -4.16 -28.21 -3.28
C LEU A 303 -5.20 -28.21 -4.38
N TYR A 304 -5.09 -27.27 -5.33
CA TYR A 304 -6.07 -27.11 -6.39
C TYR A 304 -5.50 -26.31 -7.57
N ARG A 305 -5.84 -26.69 -8.79
CA ARG A 305 -5.58 -25.90 -9.99
C ARG A 305 -6.73 -26.09 -10.97
N ASP A 306 -7.34 -24.98 -11.37
CA ASP A 306 -8.28 -24.99 -12.49
C ASP A 306 -7.50 -24.95 -13.82
N PRO A 307 -7.84 -25.79 -14.81
CA PRO A 307 -7.14 -25.82 -16.09
C PRO A 307 -7.39 -24.57 -16.96
N ASN A 308 -8.45 -23.81 -16.70
CA ASN A 308 -8.88 -22.66 -17.50
C ASN A 308 -8.69 -21.32 -16.79
N LEU A 309 -8.60 -21.32 -15.44
CA LEU A 309 -8.57 -20.10 -14.63
C LEU A 309 -7.47 -20.15 -13.55
N SER A 310 -6.88 -18.99 -13.28
CA SER A 310 -5.90 -18.85 -12.20
C SER A 310 -6.60 -19.00 -10.86
N SER A 311 -6.11 -19.90 -10.03
CA SER A 311 -6.61 -20.11 -8.67
C SER A 311 -5.88 -19.16 -7.71
N LEU A 312 -6.53 -18.06 -7.33
CA LEU A 312 -5.95 -16.94 -6.58
C LEU A 312 -6.68 -16.66 -5.26
N TRP A 313 -6.01 -15.97 -4.34
CA TRP A 313 -6.58 -15.46 -3.08
C TRP A 313 -7.27 -16.52 -2.22
N ALA A 314 -6.58 -17.61 -1.91
CA ALA A 314 -7.11 -18.59 -0.97
C ALA A 314 -7.51 -17.93 0.36
N MET A 315 -8.68 -18.32 0.87
CA MET A 315 -9.24 -17.84 2.13
C MET A 315 -10.00 -18.97 2.82
N PRO A 316 -9.42 -19.57 3.87
CA PRO A 316 -10.12 -20.54 4.70
C PRO A 316 -11.40 -19.93 5.29
N ILE A 317 -12.50 -20.68 5.20
CA ILE A 317 -13.76 -20.33 5.87
C ILE A 317 -13.72 -20.98 7.25
N ALA A 318 -13.28 -20.20 8.24
CA ALA A 318 -13.23 -20.62 9.63
C ALA A 318 -13.32 -19.39 10.55
N PRO A 319 -13.83 -19.55 11.78
CA PRO A 319 -13.68 -18.53 12.81
C PRO A 319 -12.20 -18.22 13.07
N ARG A 320 -11.89 -16.94 13.28
CA ARG A 320 -10.54 -16.44 13.59
C ARG A 320 -10.61 -15.37 14.68
N PRO A 321 -9.54 -15.17 15.46
CA PRO A 321 -9.53 -14.13 16.50
C PRO A 321 -9.87 -12.75 15.92
N THR A 322 -10.79 -12.04 16.57
CA THR A 322 -11.12 -10.65 16.26
C THR A 322 -10.05 -9.74 16.89
N PRO A 323 -9.32 -8.93 16.10
CA PRO A 323 -8.41 -7.92 16.63
C PRO A 323 -9.13 -6.91 17.52
N PRO A 324 -8.42 -6.20 18.42
CA PRO A 324 -9.04 -5.16 19.22
C PRO A 324 -9.58 -4.02 18.34
N ALA A 325 -10.77 -3.53 18.66
CA ALA A 325 -11.28 -2.30 18.07
C ALA A 325 -10.51 -1.10 18.66
N LEU A 326 -9.92 -0.27 17.79
CA LEU A 326 -9.16 0.90 18.21
C LEU A 326 -10.10 2.10 18.38
N PRO A 327 -10.18 2.73 19.56
CA PRO A 327 -11.04 3.91 19.76
C PRO A 327 -10.51 5.09 18.94
N SER A 328 -11.40 5.95 18.45
CA SER A 328 -10.95 7.17 17.75
C SER A 328 -10.24 8.12 18.71
N GLN A 329 -9.21 8.80 18.21
CA GLN A 329 -8.42 9.80 18.95
C GLN A 329 -8.65 11.22 18.42
N LEU A 330 -9.66 11.40 17.56
CA LEU A 330 -9.96 12.68 16.93
C LEU A 330 -10.58 13.64 17.93
N GLN A 331 -10.04 14.86 18.01
CA GLN A 331 -10.56 15.91 18.86
C GLN A 331 -11.79 16.59 18.24
N PRO A 332 -12.94 16.66 18.93
CA PRO A 332 -14.16 17.23 18.37
C PRO A 332 -14.04 18.70 17.96
N THR A 333 -13.29 19.51 18.71
CA THR A 333 -13.12 20.95 18.45
C THR A 333 -12.34 21.21 17.17
N LEU A 334 -11.24 20.47 16.96
CA LEU A 334 -10.45 20.51 15.73
C LEU A 334 -11.22 19.90 14.56
N ALA A 335 -11.97 18.81 14.79
CA ALA A 335 -12.80 18.18 13.77
C ALA A 335 -13.89 19.13 13.25
N ALA A 336 -14.52 19.92 14.13
CA ALA A 336 -15.51 20.93 13.75
C ALA A 336 -14.94 22.06 12.89
N ALA A 337 -13.62 22.29 12.96
CA ALA A 337 -12.92 23.29 12.14
C ALA A 337 -12.34 22.71 10.84
N ASP A 338 -12.48 21.40 10.58
CA ASP A 338 -11.81 20.66 9.50
C ASP A 338 -10.27 20.83 9.54
N GLU A 339 -9.72 20.88 10.76
CA GLU A 339 -8.29 21.04 11.05
C GLU A 339 -7.76 19.86 11.88
N GLY A 340 -6.44 19.75 11.94
CA GLY A 340 -5.73 18.99 12.96
C GLY A 340 -4.43 19.69 13.34
N THR A 341 -3.58 19.03 14.12
CA THR A 341 -2.31 19.62 14.59
C THR A 341 -1.12 18.73 14.31
N TYR A 342 0.00 19.37 13.99
CA TYR A 342 1.32 18.74 13.97
C TYR A 342 2.16 19.23 15.14
N PHE A 343 2.91 18.31 15.72
CA PHE A 343 3.97 18.57 16.67
C PHE A 343 5.27 17.92 16.18
N MET A 344 6.36 18.66 16.17
CA MET A 344 7.70 18.16 15.90
C MET A 344 8.59 18.56 17.08
N GLN A 345 9.24 17.57 17.69
CA GLN A 345 10.03 17.80 18.90
C GLN A 345 11.34 18.55 18.63
N ASP A 346 12.09 18.16 17.59
CA ASP A 346 13.37 18.78 17.22
C ASP A 346 13.72 18.53 15.75
N VAL A 347 13.72 19.58 14.94
CA VAL A 347 14.06 19.54 13.50
C VAL A 347 15.49 19.05 13.22
N HIS A 348 16.41 19.21 14.16
CA HIS A 348 17.81 18.86 13.99
C HIS A 348 18.06 17.35 14.17
N ARG A 349 17.07 16.61 14.69
CA ARG A 349 17.03 15.14 14.64
C ARG A 349 16.60 14.68 13.26
N ALA A 350 17.49 14.86 12.30
CA ALA A 350 17.22 14.63 10.89
C ALA A 350 17.96 13.43 10.31
N TRP A 351 17.29 12.71 9.41
CA TRP A 351 17.94 11.77 8.50
C TRP A 351 17.64 12.13 7.03
N PRO A 352 18.66 12.29 6.17
CA PRO A 352 20.07 12.43 6.52
C PRO A 352 20.34 13.64 7.45
N PRO A 353 21.49 13.67 8.15
CA PRO A 353 21.84 14.81 9.00
C PRO A 353 21.81 16.13 8.23
N LEU A 354 21.28 17.18 8.86
CA LEU A 354 21.29 18.53 8.29
C LEU A 354 22.74 19.04 8.15
N PRO A 355 23.03 19.92 7.17
CA PRO A 355 24.32 20.57 7.07
C PRO A 355 24.70 21.29 8.36
N ALA A 356 25.95 21.13 8.80
CA ALA A 356 26.46 21.79 10.00
C ALA A 356 26.27 23.32 9.92
N ASN A 357 26.03 23.95 11.07
CA ASN A 357 25.84 25.40 11.21
C ASN A 357 24.68 25.99 10.36
N THR A 358 23.68 25.19 10.01
CA THR A 358 22.49 25.65 9.29
C THR A 358 21.29 25.71 10.24
N PRO A 359 21.03 26.85 10.90
CA PRO A 359 19.87 26.96 11.78
C PRO A 359 18.58 26.95 10.96
N ILE A 360 17.63 26.11 11.36
CA ILE A 360 16.30 26.11 10.75
C ILE A 360 15.43 27.15 11.45
N ARG A 361 14.78 28.01 10.66
CA ARG A 361 13.96 29.13 11.17
C ARG A 361 12.47 28.93 10.96
N ALA A 362 12.10 28.13 9.97
CA ALA A 362 10.70 27.87 9.65
C ALA A 362 10.51 26.52 8.96
N LEU A 363 9.30 25.99 9.05
CA LEU A 363 8.82 24.95 8.15
C LEU A 363 7.93 25.59 7.07
N ARG A 364 8.21 25.30 5.81
CA ARG A 364 7.27 25.57 4.71
C ARG A 364 6.30 24.43 4.60
N ILE A 365 5.01 24.74 4.61
CA ILE A 365 3.93 23.78 4.44
C ILE A 365 3.53 23.79 2.97
N LEU A 366 3.68 22.65 2.31
CA LEU A 366 3.33 22.43 0.92
C LEU A 366 2.13 21.51 0.85
N GLN A 367 1.16 21.83 0.00
CA GLN A 367 0.21 20.83 -0.47
C GLN A 367 0.73 20.22 -1.76
N VAL A 368 0.79 18.88 -1.82
CA VAL A 368 0.99 18.15 -3.07
C VAL A 368 -0.38 17.96 -3.72
N LEU A 369 -0.56 18.49 -4.93
CA LEU A 369 -1.85 18.51 -5.60
C LEU A 369 -2.12 17.17 -6.29
N PRO A 370 -3.26 16.51 -6.01
CA PRO A 370 -3.68 15.36 -6.79
C PRO A 370 -3.75 15.71 -8.28
N LYS A 371 -3.25 14.81 -9.14
CA LYS A 371 -3.23 15.04 -10.58
C LYS A 371 -4.65 14.94 -11.14
N THR A 372 -5.03 15.90 -11.99
CA THR A 372 -6.38 16.01 -12.57
C THR A 372 -6.47 15.56 -14.02
N THR A 373 -5.34 15.30 -14.68
CA THR A 373 -5.28 14.82 -16.08
C THR A 373 -4.93 13.33 -16.15
N PRO A 374 -5.30 12.59 -17.21
CA PRO A 374 -5.12 11.13 -17.26
C PRO A 374 -3.71 10.65 -17.64
N HIS A 375 -2.96 11.38 -18.47
CA HIS A 375 -1.66 10.92 -19.00
C HIS A 375 -0.48 11.54 -18.24
N ALA A 376 0.56 10.75 -17.97
CA ALA A 376 1.79 11.26 -17.36
C ALA A 376 2.35 12.44 -18.18
N ASN A 377 2.84 13.47 -17.48
CA ASN A 377 3.44 14.68 -18.07
C ASN A 377 2.59 15.45 -19.09
N GLN A 378 1.27 15.32 -19.06
CA GLN A 378 0.37 16.12 -19.89
C GLN A 378 -0.60 16.91 -19.00
N PRO A 379 -0.36 18.22 -18.76
CA PRO A 379 0.86 18.96 -19.13
C PRO A 379 2.08 18.57 -18.29
N TYR A 380 3.27 18.95 -18.74
CA TYR A 380 4.47 18.91 -17.89
C TYR A 380 4.33 19.97 -16.80
N VAL A 381 4.50 19.55 -15.54
CA VAL A 381 4.47 20.45 -14.37
C VAL A 381 5.88 20.79 -13.89
N GLY A 382 6.87 19.97 -14.23
CA GLY A 382 8.27 20.16 -13.90
C GLY A 382 9.18 19.43 -14.89
N LEU A 383 10.49 19.63 -14.76
CA LEU A 383 11.50 19.02 -15.63
C LEU A 383 11.55 17.49 -15.48
N ALA A 384 11.42 16.99 -14.26
CA ALA A 384 11.46 15.55 -14.01
C ALA A 384 10.17 14.87 -14.49
N ASN A 385 10.32 13.64 -14.98
CA ASN A 385 9.18 12.78 -15.31
C ASN A 385 8.27 12.61 -14.09
N ALA A 386 6.96 12.63 -14.30
CA ALA A 386 5.93 12.44 -13.28
C ALA A 386 5.96 13.48 -12.13
N SER A 387 6.53 14.68 -12.37
CA SER A 387 6.65 15.73 -11.35
C SER A 387 5.30 16.08 -10.70
N PRO A 388 5.21 16.08 -9.35
CA PRO A 388 4.02 16.54 -8.65
C PRO A 388 3.86 18.07 -8.73
N GLY A 389 2.63 18.52 -8.98
CA GLY A 389 2.26 19.92 -8.75
C GLY A 389 2.16 20.19 -7.25
N LYS A 390 2.68 21.35 -6.82
CA LYS A 390 2.70 21.74 -5.41
C LYS A 390 2.27 23.19 -5.26
N GLN A 391 1.62 23.49 -4.15
CA GLN A 391 1.37 24.87 -3.73
C GLN A 391 1.84 25.10 -2.31
N VAL A 392 2.33 26.32 -2.04
CA VAL A 392 2.72 26.74 -0.70
C VAL A 392 1.47 27.20 0.05
N LEU A 393 1.17 26.57 1.18
CA LEU A 393 0.07 27.00 2.05
C LEU A 393 0.52 28.10 3.02
N GLY A 394 1.79 28.07 3.42
CA GLY A 394 2.36 29.06 4.32
C GLY A 394 3.66 28.58 4.96
N THR A 395 4.11 29.31 5.96
CA THR A 395 5.24 28.95 6.81
C THR A 395 4.86 29.04 8.28
N VAL A 396 5.46 28.19 9.09
CA VAL A 396 5.35 28.22 10.56
C VAL A 396 6.74 28.37 11.16
N PRO A 397 6.91 29.13 12.26
CA PRO A 397 8.20 29.28 12.89
C PRO A 397 8.68 27.94 13.46
N VAL A 398 10.00 27.75 13.46
CA VAL A 398 10.67 26.74 14.27
C VAL A 398 11.28 27.47 15.47
N GLU A 399 10.98 26.97 16.66
CA GLU A 399 11.45 27.55 17.92
C GLU A 399 12.97 27.41 18.06
N ALA A 400 13.56 28.17 19.00
CA ALA A 400 15.01 28.14 19.22
C ALA A 400 15.53 26.75 19.67
N ASP A 401 14.65 25.92 20.25
CA ASP A 401 14.94 24.53 20.64
C ASP A 401 14.77 23.53 19.48
N GLY A 402 14.47 24.00 18.28
CA GLY A 402 14.23 23.18 17.09
C GLY A 402 12.80 22.64 16.97
N SER A 403 11.92 22.90 17.94
CA SER A 403 10.55 22.38 17.94
C SER A 403 9.58 23.21 17.09
N ALA A 404 8.47 22.60 16.68
CA ALA A 404 7.36 23.30 16.05
C ALA A 404 6.01 22.68 16.44
N TYR A 405 5.01 23.52 16.68
CA TYR A 405 3.63 23.10 16.91
C TYR A 405 2.68 24.02 16.15
N PHE A 406 1.82 23.44 15.32
CA PHE A 406 0.94 24.24 14.46
C PHE A 406 -0.31 23.48 14.05
N ARG A 407 -1.34 24.25 13.70
CA ARG A 407 -2.56 23.74 13.07
C ARG A 407 -2.37 23.66 11.56
N ALA A 408 -3.01 22.66 10.95
CA ALA A 408 -3.00 22.48 9.52
C ALA A 408 -4.39 22.02 9.03
N PRO A 409 -4.77 22.36 7.79
CA PRO A 409 -6.00 21.87 7.19
C PRO A 409 -5.99 20.33 7.11
N ALA A 410 -7.11 19.72 7.47
CA ALA A 410 -7.32 18.30 7.28
C ALA A 410 -7.59 17.95 5.81
N ARG A 411 -7.54 16.65 5.48
CA ARG A 411 -7.92 16.11 4.16
C ARG A 411 -7.07 16.60 2.99
N LEU A 412 -5.92 17.22 3.27
CA LEU A 412 -4.97 17.67 2.26
C LEU A 412 -3.70 16.81 2.30
N PRO A 413 -3.16 16.41 1.14
CA PRO A 413 -1.83 15.80 1.07
C PRO A 413 -0.76 16.88 1.31
N LEU A 414 -0.10 16.83 2.46
CA LEU A 414 0.88 17.82 2.93
C LEU A 414 2.30 17.27 2.92
N ALA A 415 3.25 18.12 2.57
CA ALA A 415 4.68 17.88 2.71
C ALA A 415 5.35 19.09 3.37
N PHE A 416 6.53 18.89 3.97
CA PHE A 416 7.24 19.93 4.70
C PHE A 416 8.63 20.19 4.12
N GLN A 417 9.08 21.45 4.19
CA GLN A 417 10.48 21.81 3.96
C GLN A 417 11.03 22.55 5.17
N ALA A 418 12.18 22.11 5.67
CA ALA A 418 12.95 22.86 6.68
C ALA A 418 13.67 24.02 5.98
N LEU A 419 13.49 25.25 6.47
CA LEU A 419 14.02 26.47 5.86
C LEU A 419 15.10 27.13 6.73
N ASP A 420 16.16 27.64 6.09
CA ASP A 420 17.16 28.50 6.73
C ASP A 420 16.67 29.96 6.93
N ALA A 421 17.56 30.82 7.42
CA ALA A 421 17.26 32.23 7.68
C ALA A 421 16.94 33.05 6.41
N GLU A 422 17.39 32.59 5.24
CA GLU A 422 17.09 33.22 3.95
C GLU A 422 15.85 32.61 3.27
N GLY A 423 15.16 31.67 3.92
CA GLY A 423 13.97 31.02 3.39
C GLY A 423 14.25 29.95 2.33
N ARG A 424 15.50 29.49 2.23
CA ARG A 424 15.92 28.43 1.31
C ARG A 424 15.65 27.06 1.95
N ALA A 425 15.21 26.10 1.14
CA ALA A 425 14.96 24.75 1.62
C ALA A 425 16.28 24.02 1.89
N VAL A 426 16.49 23.63 3.15
CA VAL A 426 17.64 22.83 3.61
C VAL A 426 17.36 21.34 3.45
N GLN A 427 16.14 20.93 3.83
CA GLN A 427 15.66 19.56 3.67
C GLN A 427 14.20 19.58 3.21
N THR A 428 13.84 18.63 2.34
CA THR A 428 12.47 18.46 1.85
C THR A 428 11.99 17.06 2.20
N MET A 429 10.80 16.96 2.80
CA MET A 429 10.08 15.71 2.94
C MET A 429 9.70 15.21 1.55
N ARG A 430 10.31 14.10 1.13
CA ARG A 430 10.05 13.46 -0.16
C ARG A 430 8.94 12.44 0.00
N SER A 431 7.77 12.85 0.47
CA SER A 431 6.60 12.01 0.72
C SER A 431 5.44 12.96 1.06
N ILE A 432 4.29 12.42 1.44
CA ILE A 432 3.20 13.20 1.99
C ILE A 432 2.64 12.57 3.27
N THR A 433 2.16 13.44 4.15
CA THR A 433 1.27 13.13 5.26
C THR A 433 -0.07 13.82 5.03
N TYR A 434 -1.08 13.48 5.81
CA TYR A 434 -2.37 14.16 5.82
C TYR A 434 -3.01 13.96 7.20
N LEU A 435 -4.02 14.79 7.51
CA LEU A 435 -4.75 14.70 8.77
C LEU A 435 -6.21 14.32 8.48
N GLN A 436 -6.76 13.46 9.33
CA GLN A 436 -8.20 13.44 9.59
C GLN A 436 -8.60 14.73 10.33
N PRO A 437 -9.83 15.22 10.16
CA PRO A 437 -10.34 16.29 11.00
C PRO A 437 -10.32 15.87 12.47
N GLY A 438 -9.71 16.69 13.32
CA GLY A 438 -9.52 16.38 14.73
C GLY A 438 -8.22 15.65 15.07
N GLU A 439 -7.42 15.27 14.08
CA GLU A 439 -6.21 14.50 14.29
C GLU A 439 -5.08 15.33 14.90
N GLN A 440 -4.30 14.69 15.77
CA GLN A 440 -3.06 15.25 16.29
C GLN A 440 -1.93 14.29 15.99
N VAL A 441 -0.91 14.76 15.27
CA VAL A 441 0.24 13.95 14.86
C VAL A 441 1.50 14.54 15.46
N GLY A 442 2.35 13.66 16.01
CA GLY A 442 3.65 14.02 16.57
C GLY A 442 4.79 13.26 15.90
N CYS A 443 5.93 13.92 15.71
CA CYS A 443 7.21 13.27 15.37
C CYS A 443 8.34 13.78 16.27
N VAL A 444 9.37 12.96 16.44
CA VAL A 444 10.55 13.34 17.23
C VAL A 444 11.45 14.27 16.41
N GLY A 445 11.55 14.04 15.10
CA GLY A 445 12.40 14.84 14.22
C GLY A 445 12.01 14.78 12.74
N CYS A 446 12.96 15.11 11.87
CA CYS A 446 12.78 15.09 10.43
C CYS A 446 13.29 13.78 9.83
N HIS A 447 12.40 12.81 9.59
CA HIS A 447 12.77 11.45 9.17
C HIS A 447 13.62 10.71 10.23
N GLU A 448 13.36 10.93 11.52
CA GLU A 448 14.03 10.24 12.61
C GLU A 448 13.93 8.71 12.49
N GLN A 449 14.85 8.00 13.15
CA GLN A 449 14.67 6.57 13.33
C GLN A 449 13.51 6.29 14.27
N ARG A 450 12.47 5.63 13.77
CA ARG A 450 11.24 5.35 14.55
C ARG A 450 11.41 4.29 15.64
N THR A 451 12.58 3.63 15.68
CA THR A 451 13.01 2.76 16.76
C THR A 451 13.62 3.54 17.93
N GLU A 452 13.92 4.83 17.75
CA GLU A 452 14.44 5.69 18.81
C GLU A 452 13.28 6.26 19.64
N ALA A 453 13.42 6.17 20.96
CA ALA A 453 12.52 6.86 21.87
C ALA A 453 12.76 8.37 21.78
N ALA A 454 11.69 9.15 21.99
CA ALA A 454 11.82 10.57 22.28
C ALA A 454 12.78 10.75 23.48
N PRO A 455 13.84 11.56 23.35
CA PRO A 455 14.73 11.82 24.48
C PRO A 455 13.95 12.50 25.59
N ALA A 456 14.31 12.20 26.83
CA ALA A 456 13.94 13.05 27.94
C ALA A 456 14.48 14.46 27.65
N ARG A 457 13.58 15.45 27.58
CA ARG A 457 14.00 16.86 27.61
C ARG A 457 14.61 17.09 29.00
N GLN A 458 15.87 17.52 29.05
CA GLN A 458 16.52 17.97 30.27
C GLN A 458 15.99 19.34 30.68
#